data_AF-B9TP02-F1
#
_entry.id   AF-B9TP02-F1
#
_cell.length_a   1.000
_cell.length_b   1.000
_cell.length_c   1.000
_cell.angle_alpha   90.00
_cell.angle_beta   90.00
_cell.angle_gamma   90.00
#
_symmetry.space_group_name_H-M   'P 1'
#
loop_
_entity.id
_entity.type
_entity.pdbx_description
1 polymer ?
#
loop_
_entity_poly.entity_id
_entity_poly.type
_entity_poly.pdbx_seq_one_letter_code
_entity_poly.pdbx_strand_id
1 'polypeptide(L)' 'MSNVFSPGELIGLLRAERTGRALEEAICYRAILLGITRASLNTQSFISEASFQETARVLAKAPHIGK' A
#
# COMPACT_ATOMS: atom_id res chain seq x y z
N MET A 1 8.78 -13.17 17.60
CA MET A 1 7.56 -12.64 16.96
C MET A 1 7.99 -11.93 15.68
N SER A 2 7.53 -12.40 14.53
CA SER A 2 7.88 -11.77 13.24
C SER A 2 7.13 -10.45 13.13
N ASN A 3 7.83 -9.33 12.99
CA ASN A 3 7.18 -8.05 12.71
C ASN A 3 6.34 -8.18 11.43
N VAL A 4 5.07 -7.78 11.52
CA VAL A 4 4.12 -7.83 10.40
C VAL A 4 4.52 -6.85 9.28
N PHE A 5 5.36 -5.87 9.58
CA PHE A 5 5.83 -4.84 8.66
C PHE A 5 7.36 -4.80 8.56
N SER A 6 7.86 -4.47 7.37
CA SER A 6 9.29 -4.24 7.16
C SER A 6 9.69 -2.80 7.50
N PRO A 7 10.92 -2.55 7.99
CA PRO A 7 11.40 -1.18 8.22
C PRO A 7 11.35 -0.34 6.94
N GLY A 8 10.63 0.78 6.98
CA GLY A 8 10.48 1.69 5.83
C GLY A 8 9.42 1.29 4.80
N GLU A 9 8.65 0.22 5.06
CA GLU A 9 7.49 -0.15 4.23
C GLU A 9 6.46 0.99 4.22
N LEU A 10 6.02 1.38 3.02
CA LEU A 10 4.90 2.29 2.86
C LEU A 10 3.59 1.53 3.04
N ILE A 11 2.82 1.94 4.03
CA ILE A 11 1.53 1.33 4.35
C ILE A 11 0.44 2.39 4.46
N GLY A 12 -0.75 2.08 3.98
CA GLY A 12 -1.92 2.93 4.18
C GLY A 12 -2.25 3.07 5.67
N LEU A 13 -2.53 4.30 6.10
CA LEU A 13 -2.80 4.62 7.51
C LEU A 13 -3.89 3.74 8.12
N LEU A 14 -5.00 3.52 7.38
CA LEU A 14 -6.08 2.65 7.83
C LEU A 14 -5.64 1.20 8.08
N ARG A 15 -4.70 0.68 7.28
CA ARG A 15 -4.16 -0.68 7.47
C ARG A 15 -3.26 -0.73 8.70
N ALA A 16 -2.41 0.26 8.90
CA ALA A 16 -1.57 0.36 10.10
C ALA A 16 -2.42 0.44 11.38
N GLU A 17 -3.46 1.28 11.40
CA GLU A 17 -4.36 1.40 12.55
C GLU A 17 -5.14 0.11 12.84
N ARG A 18 -5.64 -0.57 11.80
CA ARG A 18 -6.35 -1.85 11.94
C ARG A 18 -5.45 -2.94 12.49
N THR A 19 -4.22 -3.05 11.97
CA THR A 19 -3.25 -4.04 12.45
C THR A 19 -2.81 -3.75 13.89
N GLY A 20 -2.61 -2.49 14.25
CA GLY A 20 -2.25 -2.11 15.62
C GLY A 20 -3.36 -2.46 16.63
N ARG A 21 -4.62 -2.23 16.25
CA ARG A 21 -5.77 -2.68 17.05
C ARG A 21 -5.87 -4.20 17.14
N ALA A 22 -5.66 -4.91 16.04
CA ALA A 22 -5.79 -6.38 16.00
C ALA A 22 -4.69 -7.10 16.79
N LEU A 23 -3.49 -6.52 16.86
CA LEU A 23 -2.37 -7.06 17.62
C LEU A 23 -2.30 -6.53 19.05
N GLU A 24 -3.20 -5.60 19.42
CA GLU A 24 -3.14 -4.85 20.70
C GLU A 24 -1.76 -4.20 20.95
N GLU A 25 -1.04 -3.89 19.87
CA GLU A 25 0.33 -3.37 19.90
C GLU A 25 0.40 -1.98 19.26
N ALA A 26 1.16 -1.08 19.90
CA ALA A 26 1.45 0.24 19.36
C ALA A 26 2.47 0.12 18.22
N ILE A 27 1.99 0.20 16.97
CA ILE A 27 2.88 0.26 15.80
C ILE A 27 3.49 1.66 15.73
N CYS A 28 4.82 1.72 15.77
CA CYS A 28 5.55 2.97 15.54
C CYS A 28 5.61 3.24 14.03
N TYR A 29 5.00 4.34 13.59
CA TYR A 29 5.06 4.78 12.19
C TYR A 29 5.22 6.30 12.10
N ARG A 30 5.62 6.77 10.92
CA ARG A 30 5.65 8.19 10.58
C ARG A 30 4.63 8.45 9.49
N ALA A 31 3.68 9.36 9.74
CA ALA A 31 2.77 9.81 8.70
C ALA A 31 3.55 10.59 7.63
N ILE A 32 3.40 10.18 6.37
CA ILE A 32 4.01 10.82 5.20
C ILE A 32 2.89 11.17 4.24
N LEU A 33 2.84 12.42 3.79
CA LEU A 33 1.93 12.85 2.74
C LEU A 33 2.59 12.61 1.38
N LEU A 34 1.91 11.85 0.52
CA LEU A 34 2.34 11.59 -0.86
C LEU A 34 1.48 12.42 -1.83
N GLY A 35 2.09 12.93 -2.90
CA GLY A 35 1.34 13.58 -3.98
C GLY A 35 0.43 12.59 -4.72
N ILE A 36 -0.61 13.11 -5.38
CA ILE A 36 -1.69 12.30 -5.98
C ILE A 36 -1.19 11.20 -6.91
N THR A 37 -0.17 11.46 -7.74
CA THR A 37 0.41 10.47 -8.64
C THR A 37 1.09 9.33 -7.88
N ARG A 38 1.89 9.65 -6.85
CA ARG A 38 2.58 8.62 -6.06
C ARG A 38 1.61 7.85 -5.17
N ALA A 39 0.60 8.50 -4.62
CA ALA A 39 -0.45 7.85 -3.83
C ALA A 39 -1.25 6.85 -4.69
N SER A 40 -1.63 7.24 -5.91
CA SER A 40 -2.36 6.37 -6.84
C SER A 40 -1.54 5.18 -7.35
N LEU A 41 -0.21 5.29 -7.44
CA LEU A 41 0.64 4.18 -7.87
C LEU A 41 1.01 3.21 -6.74
N ASN A 42 0.93 3.65 -5.48
CA ASN A 42 1.21 2.82 -4.30
C ASN A 42 -0.06 2.19 -3.70
N THR A 43 -1.20 2.31 -4.39
CA THR A 43 -2.44 1.66 -3.98
C THR A 43 -2.44 0.17 -4.33
N GLN A 44 -3.16 -0.64 -3.56
CA GLN A 44 -3.36 -2.07 -3.85
C GLN A 44 -4.45 -2.34 -4.90
N SER A 45 -4.91 -1.29 -5.60
CA SER A 45 -5.94 -1.34 -6.64
C SER A 45 -5.30 -1.16 -8.01
N PHE A 46 -5.27 -2.23 -8.81
CA PHE A 46 -4.72 -2.18 -10.17
C PHE A 46 -5.44 -1.16 -11.06
N ILE A 47 -6.74 -0.91 -10.81
CA ILE A 47 -7.56 0.04 -11.58
C ILE A 47 -7.09 1.47 -11.33
N SER A 48 -6.78 1.80 -10.07
CA SER A 48 -6.32 3.12 -9.67
C SER A 48 -4.89 3.39 -10.16
N GLU A 49 -4.03 2.36 -10.19
CA GLU A 49 -2.69 2.43 -10.78
C GLU A 49 -2.76 2.62 -12.30
N ALA A 50 -3.61 1.84 -12.99
CA ALA A 50 -3.76 1.86 -14.45
C ALA A 50 -4.41 3.14 -15.00
N SER A 51 -5.11 3.88 -14.15
CA SER A 51 -5.73 5.17 -14.49
C SER A 51 -4.74 6.34 -14.45
N PHE A 52 -3.60 6.19 -13.75
CA PHE A 52 -2.57 7.22 -13.58
C PHE A 52 -1.28 6.94 -14.38
N GLN A 53 -1.12 5.75 -14.95
CA GLN A 53 0.02 5.34 -15.77
C GLN A 53 -0.43 4.64 -17.06
N GLU A 54 0.54 4.37 -17.94
CA GLU A 54 0.37 3.63 -19.20
C GLU A 54 -0.35 2.29 -18.97
N THR A 55 -1.63 2.26 -19.32
CA THR A 55 -2.61 1.23 -18.91
C THR A 55 -2.16 -0.19 -19.30
N ALA A 56 -1.47 -0.33 -20.44
CA ALA A 56 -0.92 -1.61 -20.90
C ALA A 56 0.14 -2.19 -19.96
N ARG A 57 1.02 -1.35 -19.38
CA ARG A 57 2.07 -1.80 -18.45
C ARG A 57 1.49 -2.25 -17.12
N VAL A 58 0.48 -1.54 -16.61
CA VAL A 58 -0.17 -1.89 -15.32
C VAL A 58 -1.00 -3.16 -15.48
N LEU A 59 -1.77 -3.28 -16.57
CA LEU A 59 -2.55 -4.50 -16.85
C LEU A 59 -1.65 -5.72 -17.11
N ALA A 60 -0.45 -5.55 -17.67
CA ALA A 60 0.50 -6.66 -17.83
C ALA A 60 1.12 -7.15 -16.50
N LYS A 61 1.16 -6.29 -15.47
CA LYS A 61 1.61 -6.65 -14.11
C LYS A 61 0.51 -7.28 -13.26
N ALA A 62 -0.76 -6.99 -13.57
CA ALA A 62 -1.93 -7.52 -12.87
C ALA A 62 -2.02 -9.07 -12.80
N PRO A 63 -1.62 -9.88 -13.82
CA PRO A 63 -1.80 -11.34 -13.78
C PRO A 63 -0.97 -12.05 -12.71
N HIS A 64 0.06 -11.39 -12.17
CA HIS A 64 0.88 -11.92 -11.07
C HIS A 64 0.41 -11.41 -9.69
N ILE A 65 -0.44 -10.38 -9.67
CA ILE A 65 -1.15 -9.90 -8.48
C ILE A 65 -2.52 -10.57 -8.51
N GLY A 66 -2.55 -11.85 -8.14
CA GLY A 66 -3.79 -12.58 -7.94
C GLY A 66 -4.65 -11.88 -6.89
N LYS A 67 -5.73 -11.24 -7.35
CA LYS A 67 -6.95 -10.98 -6.61
C LYS A 67 -8.11 -11.56 -7.39
#